data_AF-A0AAD2CK93-F1
#
_entry.id   AF-A0AAD2CK93-F1
#
_cell.length_a   1.000
_cell.length_b   1.000
_cell.length_c   1.000
_cell.angle_alpha   90.00
_cell.angle_beta   90.00
_cell.angle_gamma   90.00
#
_symmetry.space_group_name_H-M   'P 1'
#
loop_
_entity.id
_entity.type
_entity.pdbx_description
1 polymer ?
#
loop_
_entity_poly.entity_id
_entity_poly.type
_entity_poly.pdbx_seq_one_letter_code
_entity_poly.pdbx_strand_id
1 'polypeptide(L)'
;VEKFNLHVSEQLENLAHYGEESKDVLIHLFEGYKAASDKSFVSYIERKEEKDEDNSEPTNEPRLMQDAENYYKNRVWDQTWNRPDENQQAILSLKAEFKQIKNSKKPGSGKKKDSDKKSGGGKNKGKGKNNNKQKSSNVPAWKTTAPKAEDKLKAKYVDGDSKPWYWCEALKKYCRHTPDQCNQDQNKDNKKNKIKLRAAMAENYAPSDSDTDEE
;
A
#
# COMPACT_ATOMS: atom_id res chain seq x y z
N VAL A 1 -11.73 9.86 22.36
CA VAL A 1 -12.52 10.83 23.13
C VAL A 1 -12.63 10.39 24.58
N GLU A 2 -13.33 9.28 24.90
CA GLU A 2 -13.48 8.79 26.29
C GLU A 2 -12.15 8.67 27.07
N LYS A 3 -11.14 8.01 26.50
CA LYS A 3 -9.81 7.89 27.14
C LYS A 3 -9.13 9.24 27.41
N PHE A 4 -9.33 10.21 26.51
CA PHE A 4 -8.76 11.54 26.67
C PHE A 4 -9.48 12.30 27.78
N ASN A 5 -10.82 12.26 27.81
CA ASN A 5 -11.62 12.87 28.86
C ASN A 5 -11.28 12.30 30.25
N LEU A 6 -11.08 10.98 30.33
CA LEU A 6 -10.69 10.31 31.57
C LEU A 6 -9.32 10.78 32.04
N HIS A 7 -8.35 10.91 31.13
CA HIS A 7 -7.03 11.41 31.46
C HIS A 7 -7.06 12.86 31.95
N VAL A 8 -7.84 13.73 31.31
CA VAL A 8 -8.00 15.12 31.76
C VAL A 8 -8.64 15.17 33.14
N SER A 9 -9.66 14.34 33.39
CA SER A 9 -10.32 14.29 34.70
C SER A 9 -9.36 13.84 35.80
N GLU A 10 -8.53 12.83 35.54
CA GLU A 10 -7.49 12.36 36.46
C GLU A 10 -6.44 13.45 36.75
N GLN A 11 -6.03 14.21 35.75
CA GLN A 11 -5.10 15.33 35.95
C GLN A 11 -5.73 16.45 36.81
N LEU A 12 -7.00 16.77 36.58
CA LEU A 12 -7.72 17.77 37.38
C LEU A 12 -7.90 17.31 38.83
N GLU A 13 -8.22 16.04 39.07
CA GLU A 13 -8.29 15.46 40.41
C GLU A 13 -6.94 15.54 41.12
N ASN A 14 -5.86 15.19 40.42
CA ASN A 14 -4.51 15.28 40.98
C ASN A 14 -4.14 16.72 41.35
N LEU A 15 -4.42 17.71 40.51
CA LEU A 15 -4.19 19.13 40.83
C LEU A 15 -5.02 19.58 42.05
N ALA A 16 -6.30 19.20 42.08
CA ALA A 16 -7.19 19.50 43.20
C ALA A 16 -6.71 18.87 44.52
N HIS A 17 -6.11 17.67 44.49
CA HIS A 17 -5.51 17.04 45.66
C HIS A 17 -4.36 17.86 46.27
N TYR A 18 -3.61 18.60 45.44
CA TYR A 18 -2.55 19.51 45.90
C TYR A 18 -3.06 20.93 46.19
N GLY A 19 -4.35 21.21 45.95
CA GLY A 19 -4.97 22.53 46.15
C GLY A 19 -4.66 23.52 45.04
N GLU A 20 -4.21 23.06 43.88
CA GLU A 20 -3.97 23.87 42.69
C GLU A 20 -5.12 23.73 41.69
N GLU A 21 -5.41 24.81 40.95
CA GLU A 21 -6.36 24.82 39.85
C GLU A 21 -5.68 25.39 38.60
N SER A 22 -6.04 24.86 37.43
CA SER A 22 -5.59 25.39 36.14
C SER A 22 -6.71 26.19 35.49
N LYS A 23 -6.38 27.40 35.01
CA LYS A 23 -7.33 28.31 34.33
C LYS A 23 -7.43 28.06 32.84
N ASP A 24 -6.44 27.36 32.28
CA ASP A 24 -6.30 27.19 30.83
C ASP A 24 -6.80 25.82 30.36
N VAL A 25 -7.47 25.05 31.23
CA VAL A 25 -7.92 23.68 30.93
C VAL A 25 -8.81 23.65 29.71
N LEU A 26 -9.74 24.60 29.61
CA LEU A 26 -10.69 24.69 28.50
C LEU A 26 -9.98 24.89 27.15
N ILE A 27 -8.97 25.75 27.11
CA ILE A 27 -8.16 26.03 25.90
C ILE A 27 -7.46 24.76 25.42
N HIS A 28 -6.77 24.07 26.34
CA HIS A 28 -6.08 22.81 26.01
C HIS A 28 -7.06 21.70 25.61
N LEU A 29 -8.29 21.73 26.13
CA LEU A 29 -9.33 20.79 25.74
C LEU A 29 -9.77 21.01 24.29
N PHE A 30 -10.00 22.27 23.90
CA PHE A 30 -10.32 22.63 22.52
C PHE A 30 -9.18 22.23 21.57
N GLU A 31 -7.93 22.54 21.90
CA GLU A 31 -6.76 22.12 21.12
C GLU A 31 -6.65 20.60 21.00
N GLY A 32 -6.84 19.87 22.11
CA GLY A 32 -6.79 18.41 22.15
C GLY A 32 -7.87 17.76 21.28
N TYR A 33 -9.08 18.33 21.25
CA TYR A 33 -10.15 17.85 20.38
C TYR A 33 -9.96 18.21 18.91
N LYS A 34 -9.37 19.38 18.60
CA LYS A 34 -9.02 19.78 17.23
C LYS A 34 -7.98 18.86 16.58
N ALA A 35 -7.14 18.20 17.38
CA ALA A 35 -6.17 17.21 16.89
C ALA A 35 -6.80 15.87 16.42
N ALA A 36 -8.12 15.70 16.55
CA ALA A 36 -8.81 14.50 16.11
C ALA A 36 -8.78 14.33 14.57
N SER A 37 -8.86 13.09 14.09
CA SER A 37 -8.82 12.79 12.65
C SER A 37 -10.13 13.12 11.91
N ASP A 38 -11.26 13.11 12.62
CA ASP A 38 -12.58 13.31 12.04
C ASP A 38 -12.89 14.80 11.85
N LYS A 39 -12.99 15.25 10.59
CA LYS A 39 -13.22 16.67 10.27
C LYS A 39 -14.57 17.17 10.79
N SER A 40 -15.61 16.35 10.75
CA SER A 40 -16.95 16.74 11.21
C SER A 40 -17.00 16.95 12.71
N PHE A 41 -16.19 16.21 13.47
CA PHE A 41 -15.97 16.42 14.89
C PHE A 41 -15.15 17.69 15.14
N VAL A 42 -14.04 17.88 14.44
CA VAL A 42 -13.22 19.10 14.57
C VAL A 42 -14.07 20.36 14.30
N SER A 43 -14.84 20.40 13.22
CA SER A 43 -15.74 21.53 12.92
C SER A 43 -16.94 21.65 13.88
N TYR A 44 -17.30 20.60 14.61
CA TYR A 44 -18.26 20.72 15.71
C TYR A 44 -17.61 21.44 16.90
N ILE A 45 -16.36 21.10 17.22
CA ILE A 45 -15.60 21.70 18.32
C ILE A 45 -15.25 23.16 18.03
N GLU A 46 -14.79 23.49 16.82
CA GLU A 46 -14.53 24.87 16.39
C GLU A 46 -15.76 25.76 16.56
N ARG A 47 -16.95 25.29 16.15
CA ARG A 47 -18.20 26.04 16.36
C ARG A 47 -18.58 26.23 17.82
N LYS A 48 -18.14 25.35 18.72
CA LYS A 48 -18.38 25.54 20.16
C LYS A 48 -17.38 26.52 20.77
N GLU A 49 -16.14 26.50 20.31
CA GLU A 49 -15.13 27.46 20.70
C GLU A 49 -15.52 28.87 20.25
N GLU A 50 -15.94 29.06 19.00
CA GLU A 50 -16.44 30.37 18.50
C GLU A 50 -17.59 30.91 19.37
N LYS A 51 -18.53 30.04 19.77
CA LYS A 51 -19.66 30.41 20.64
C LYS A 51 -19.25 30.75 22.07
N ASP A 52 -18.18 30.14 22.55
CA ASP A 52 -17.60 30.40 23.87
C ASP A 52 -16.86 31.73 23.87
N GLU A 53 -16.06 32.00 22.82
CA GLU A 53 -15.35 33.27 22.60
C GLU A 53 -16.32 34.45 22.43
N ASP A 54 -17.39 34.27 21.65
CA ASP A 54 -18.47 35.28 21.50
C ASP A 54 -19.34 35.40 22.77
N ASN A 55 -19.08 34.58 23.79
CA ASN A 55 -19.83 34.49 25.04
C ASN A 55 -21.35 34.29 24.82
N SER A 56 -21.71 33.70 23.68
CA SER A 56 -23.09 33.41 23.30
C SER A 56 -23.61 32.17 24.02
N GLU A 57 -22.76 31.16 24.19
CA GLU A 57 -23.06 29.92 24.91
C GLU A 57 -21.84 29.50 25.75
N PRO A 58 -21.59 30.16 26.90
CA PRO A 58 -20.44 29.85 27.73
C PRO A 58 -20.45 28.38 28.15
N THR A 59 -19.33 27.72 27.94
CA THR A 59 -19.14 26.29 28.15
C THR A 59 -18.10 26.05 29.23
N ASN A 60 -18.37 25.09 30.12
CA ASN A 60 -17.40 24.64 31.12
C ASN A 60 -16.74 23.33 30.65
N GLU A 61 -15.58 23.01 31.20
CA GLU A 61 -14.79 21.82 30.92
C GLU A 61 -15.61 20.51 30.99
N PRO A 62 -16.36 20.20 32.07
CA PRO A 62 -17.14 18.97 32.14
C PRO A 62 -18.24 18.91 31.07
N ARG A 63 -18.81 20.06 30.72
CA ARG A 63 -19.85 20.14 29.70
C ARG A 63 -19.27 19.93 28.31
N LEU A 64 -18.10 20.51 28.02
CA LEU A 64 -17.39 20.29 26.77
C LEU A 64 -17.00 18.81 26.62
N MET A 65 -16.48 18.19 27.67
CA MET A 65 -16.15 16.76 27.69
C MET A 65 -17.36 15.88 27.40
N GLN A 66 -18.48 16.14 28.07
CA GLN A 66 -19.72 15.38 27.89
C GLN A 66 -20.29 15.55 26.48
N ASP A 67 -20.31 16.77 25.96
CA ASP A 67 -20.84 17.06 24.62
C ASP A 67 -19.97 16.43 23.53
N ALA A 68 -18.64 16.46 23.68
CA ALA A 68 -17.71 15.77 22.79
C ALA A 68 -17.92 14.24 22.82
N GLU A 69 -18.13 13.67 24.00
CA GLU A 69 -18.38 12.24 24.18
C GLU A 69 -19.72 11.82 23.56
N ASN A 70 -20.79 12.59 23.79
CA ASN A 70 -22.10 12.35 23.19
C ASN A 70 -22.04 12.43 21.66
N TYR A 71 -21.37 13.44 21.12
CA TYR A 71 -21.18 13.56 19.67
C TYR A 71 -20.43 12.35 19.10
N TYR A 72 -19.35 11.95 19.75
CA TYR A 72 -18.58 10.76 19.36
C TYR A 72 -19.45 9.50 19.36
N LYS A 73 -20.16 9.23 20.47
CA LYS A 73 -21.04 8.06 20.59
C LYS A 73 -22.11 8.03 19.51
N ASN A 74 -22.78 9.16 19.26
CA ASN A 74 -23.80 9.26 18.21
C ASN A 74 -23.22 8.95 16.82
N ARG A 75 -22.05 9.51 16.49
CA ARG A 75 -21.39 9.27 15.20
C ARG A 75 -20.89 7.85 15.02
N VAL A 76 -20.42 7.23 16.11
CA VAL A 76 -20.04 5.82 16.11
C VAL A 76 -21.27 4.93 15.90
N TRP A 77 -22.38 5.26 16.55
CA TRP A 77 -23.64 4.53 16.41
C TRP A 77 -24.21 4.64 15.00
N ASP A 78 -24.15 5.83 14.41
CA ASP A 78 -24.53 6.10 13.02
C ASP A 78 -23.53 5.54 11.99
N GLN A 79 -22.40 4.96 12.43
CA GLN A 79 -21.29 4.51 11.57
C GLN A 79 -20.74 5.60 10.64
N THR A 80 -20.91 6.86 11.02
CA THR A 80 -20.44 8.03 10.26
C THR A 80 -19.13 8.60 10.78
N TRP A 81 -18.61 8.06 11.89
CA TRP A 81 -17.31 8.46 12.43
C TRP A 81 -16.17 8.20 11.45
N ASN A 82 -15.36 9.22 11.20
CA ASN A 82 -14.22 9.22 10.29
C ASN A 82 -14.59 8.76 8.87
N ARG A 83 -15.81 9.06 8.44
CA ARG A 83 -16.28 8.73 7.09
C ARG A 83 -15.44 9.50 6.08
N PRO A 84 -14.85 8.82 5.07
CA PRO A 84 -14.10 9.50 4.04
C PRO A 84 -14.99 10.52 3.32
N ASP A 85 -14.57 11.78 3.30
CA ASP A 85 -15.22 12.84 2.54
C ASP A 85 -15.24 12.50 1.03
N GLU A 86 -16.12 13.12 0.24
CA GLU A 86 -16.23 12.87 -1.21
C GLU A 86 -14.88 13.04 -1.91
N ASN A 87 -14.12 14.07 -1.52
CA ASN A 87 -12.77 14.30 -2.02
C ASN A 87 -11.78 13.19 -1.59
N GLN A 88 -11.88 12.72 -0.34
CA GLN A 88 -11.04 11.62 0.15
C GLN A 88 -11.40 10.29 -0.54
N GLN A 89 -12.68 10.05 -0.81
CA GLN A 89 -13.15 8.91 -1.60
C GLN A 89 -12.64 8.98 -3.03
N ALA A 90 -12.71 10.14 -3.69
CA ALA A 90 -12.15 10.34 -5.01
C ALA A 90 -10.64 10.06 -5.03
N ILE A 91 -9.89 10.60 -4.06
CA ILE A 91 -8.45 10.33 -3.92
C ILE A 91 -8.18 8.84 -3.67
N LEU A 92 -9.00 8.15 -2.86
CA LEU A 92 -8.87 6.71 -2.62
C LEU A 92 -9.15 5.90 -3.88
N SER A 93 -10.19 6.26 -4.64
CA SER A 93 -10.51 5.66 -5.95
C SER A 93 -9.36 5.85 -6.93
N LEU A 94 -8.86 7.09 -7.08
CA LEU A 94 -7.74 7.41 -7.94
C LEU A 94 -6.45 6.68 -7.50
N LYS A 95 -6.18 6.58 -6.19
CA LYS A 95 -5.06 5.78 -5.67
C LYS A 95 -5.25 4.30 -5.98
N ALA A 96 -6.47 3.78 -5.92
CA ALA A 96 -6.80 2.39 -6.27
C ALA A 96 -6.61 2.14 -7.77
N GLU A 97 -7.12 3.01 -8.64
CA GLU A 97 -6.90 2.95 -10.09
C GLU A 97 -5.41 3.04 -10.43
N PHE A 98 -4.65 3.93 -9.80
CA PHE A 98 -3.22 4.04 -10.02
C PHE A 98 -2.48 2.77 -9.59
N LYS A 99 -2.87 2.15 -8.47
CA LYS A 99 -2.36 0.83 -8.06
C LYS A 99 -2.75 -0.25 -9.06
N GLN A 100 -3.98 -0.25 -9.58
CA GLN A 100 -4.42 -1.19 -10.60
C GLN A 100 -3.64 -1.02 -11.91
N ILE A 101 -3.38 0.20 -12.36
CA ILE A 101 -2.56 0.50 -13.55
C ILE A 101 -1.10 0.08 -13.33
N LYS A 102 -0.54 0.29 -12.14
CA LYS A 102 0.79 -0.22 -11.78
C LYS A 102 0.85 -1.75 -11.76
N ASN A 103 -0.20 -2.40 -11.28
CA ASN A 103 -0.27 -3.85 -11.17
C ASN A 103 -0.67 -4.54 -12.48
N SER A 104 -1.44 -3.91 -13.35
CA SER A 104 -1.79 -4.41 -14.69
C SER A 104 -0.64 -4.28 -15.69
N LYS A 105 0.37 -3.46 -15.38
CA LYS A 105 1.69 -3.49 -16.02
C LYS A 105 2.58 -4.65 -15.55
N LYS A 106 2.19 -5.43 -14.52
CA LYS A 106 2.83 -6.71 -14.21
C LYS A 106 2.06 -7.85 -14.93
N PRO A 107 2.75 -8.65 -15.77
CA PRO A 107 2.11 -9.81 -16.38
C PRO A 107 1.94 -10.92 -15.33
N GLY A 108 0.69 -11.19 -14.93
CA GLY A 108 0.33 -12.49 -14.37
C GLY A 108 -0.46 -12.45 -13.06
N SER A 109 -1.74 -12.82 -13.14
CA SER A 109 -2.45 -13.69 -12.19
C SER A 109 -3.95 -13.60 -12.51
N GLY A 110 -4.38 -14.32 -13.55
CA GLY A 110 -5.79 -14.50 -13.84
C GLY A 110 -6.41 -15.43 -12.80
N LYS A 111 -7.20 -14.89 -11.88
CA LYS A 111 -8.09 -15.66 -11.01
C LYS A 111 -9.49 -15.60 -11.62
N LYS A 112 -9.82 -16.56 -12.48
CA LYS A 112 -11.21 -16.80 -12.90
C LYS A 112 -11.96 -17.41 -11.72
N LYS A 113 -13.04 -16.77 -11.28
CA LYS A 113 -14.10 -17.43 -10.49
C LYS A 113 -14.77 -18.43 -11.41
N ASP A 114 -14.64 -19.71 -11.10
CA ASP A 114 -15.42 -20.77 -11.74
C ASP A 114 -16.79 -20.81 -11.08
N SER A 115 -17.83 -20.58 -11.87
CA SER A 115 -19.22 -20.79 -11.49
C SER A 115 -19.53 -22.27 -11.61
N ASP A 116 -19.79 -22.91 -10.48
CA ASP A 116 -20.23 -24.29 -10.37
C ASP A 116 -21.53 -24.51 -11.18
N LYS A 117 -21.44 -25.25 -12.27
CA LYS A 117 -22.60 -25.82 -12.97
C LYS A 117 -22.28 -27.25 -13.38
N LYS A 118 -22.65 -28.17 -12.52
CA LYS A 118 -22.52 -29.62 -12.67
C LYS A 118 -23.69 -30.20 -13.48
N SER A 119 -23.42 -30.56 -14.72
CA SER A 119 -24.04 -31.69 -15.44
C SER A 119 -22.96 -32.20 -16.40
N GLY A 120 -22.60 -33.47 -16.53
CA GLY A 120 -23.34 -34.69 -16.30
C GLY A 120 -23.18 -35.54 -17.57
N GLY A 121 -22.07 -36.29 -17.67
CA GLY A 121 -21.94 -37.47 -18.54
C GLY A 121 -21.63 -37.25 -20.03
N GLY A 122 -20.48 -37.77 -20.49
CA GLY A 122 -20.21 -37.93 -21.92
C GLY A 122 -18.78 -38.37 -22.25
N LYS A 123 -18.57 -39.68 -22.35
CA LYS A 123 -17.32 -40.33 -22.82
C LYS A 123 -17.00 -39.89 -24.27
N ASN A 124 -15.76 -39.51 -24.57
CA ASN A 124 -15.02 -40.21 -25.63
C ASN A 124 -13.49 -40.01 -25.61
N LYS A 125 -12.81 -41.10 -25.94
CA LYS A 125 -11.36 -41.24 -26.15
C LYS A 125 -10.86 -40.26 -27.21
N GLY A 126 -9.87 -39.46 -26.85
CA GLY A 126 -9.05 -38.68 -27.77
C GLY A 126 -7.59 -38.67 -27.31
N LYS A 127 -6.77 -39.47 -27.98
CA LYS A 127 -5.31 -39.53 -27.83
C LYS A 127 -4.73 -38.17 -28.26
N GLY A 128 -4.10 -37.42 -27.36
CA GLY A 128 -3.54 -36.11 -27.70
C GLY A 128 -2.55 -35.61 -26.66
N LYS A 129 -1.25 -35.68 -26.99
CA LYS A 129 -0.16 -35.01 -26.28
C LYS A 129 -0.48 -33.52 -26.14
N ASN A 130 -0.73 -33.03 -24.92
CA ASN A 130 -0.83 -31.59 -24.71
C ASN A 130 0.56 -31.02 -24.40
N ASN A 131 1.21 -30.64 -25.50
CA ASN A 131 2.27 -29.64 -25.49
C ASN A 131 1.73 -28.37 -24.82
N ASN A 132 2.51 -27.86 -23.88
CA ASN A 132 2.41 -26.53 -23.33
C ASN A 132 2.52 -25.51 -24.48
N LYS A 133 1.39 -25.16 -25.10
CA LYS A 133 1.32 -24.08 -26.10
C LYS A 133 1.33 -22.76 -25.34
N GLN A 134 2.54 -22.40 -24.91
CA GLN A 134 2.83 -21.03 -24.49
C GLN A 134 2.40 -20.10 -25.63
N LYS A 135 1.73 -19.03 -25.23
CA LYS A 135 1.40 -17.86 -26.06
C LYS A 135 2.59 -17.49 -26.93
N SER A 136 2.56 -17.88 -28.21
CA SER A 136 3.42 -17.26 -29.21
C SER A 136 2.85 -15.86 -29.45
N SER A 137 3.25 -14.92 -28.60
CA SER A 137 3.41 -13.53 -29.02
C SER A 137 4.05 -13.54 -30.40
N ASN A 138 3.56 -12.72 -31.31
CA ASN A 138 4.00 -12.54 -32.70
C ASN A 138 5.52 -12.26 -32.80
N VAL A 139 6.33 -13.27 -32.54
CA VAL A 139 7.79 -13.24 -32.61
C VAL A 139 8.13 -13.89 -33.95
N PRO A 140 8.77 -13.14 -34.86
CA PRO A 140 9.06 -13.66 -36.18
C PRO A 140 9.97 -14.89 -36.07
N ALA A 141 9.66 -15.92 -36.87
CA ALA A 141 10.28 -17.25 -36.77
C ALA A 141 11.81 -17.20 -36.79
N TRP A 142 12.40 -16.25 -37.51
CA TRP A 142 13.85 -16.09 -37.61
C TRP A 142 14.55 -15.77 -36.28
N LYS A 143 13.84 -15.25 -35.27
CA LYS A 143 14.40 -14.97 -33.94
C LYS A 143 14.55 -16.20 -33.06
N THR A 144 13.83 -17.28 -33.35
CA THR A 144 13.80 -18.53 -32.57
C THR A 144 14.46 -19.70 -33.28
N THR A 145 14.80 -19.56 -34.57
CA THR A 145 15.62 -20.52 -35.31
C THR A 145 17.10 -20.40 -34.95
N ALA A 146 17.68 -21.46 -34.40
CA ALA A 146 19.11 -21.51 -34.05
C ALA A 146 19.99 -21.50 -35.33
N PRO A 147 21.01 -20.62 -35.42
CA PRO A 147 21.98 -20.66 -36.51
C PRO A 147 22.90 -21.88 -36.40
N LYS A 148 23.54 -22.26 -37.51
CA LYS A 148 24.59 -23.29 -37.56
C LYS A 148 25.75 -22.88 -36.66
N ALA A 149 26.46 -23.85 -36.09
CA ALA A 149 27.45 -23.63 -35.02
C ALA A 149 28.53 -22.58 -35.37
N GLU A 150 28.91 -22.50 -36.65
CA GLU A 150 29.93 -21.57 -37.19
C GLU A 150 29.44 -20.11 -37.34
N ASP A 151 28.12 -19.88 -37.31
CA ASP A 151 27.50 -18.56 -37.50
C ASP A 151 26.94 -17.96 -36.20
N LYS A 152 27.08 -18.65 -35.06
CA LYS A 152 26.55 -18.20 -33.76
C LYS A 152 27.18 -16.89 -33.27
N LEU A 153 28.41 -16.61 -33.69
CA LEU A 153 29.17 -15.41 -33.33
C LEU A 153 28.92 -14.23 -34.29
N LYS A 154 28.24 -14.47 -35.42
CA LYS A 154 28.03 -13.45 -36.45
C LYS A 154 26.78 -12.61 -36.17
N ALA A 155 26.91 -11.31 -36.40
CA ALA A 155 25.81 -10.36 -36.34
C ALA A 155 24.82 -10.60 -37.50
N LYS A 156 23.54 -10.76 -37.19
CA LYS A 156 22.45 -10.79 -38.17
C LYS A 156 21.84 -9.40 -38.32
N TYR A 157 21.79 -8.90 -39.55
CA TYR A 157 21.08 -7.67 -39.92
C TYR A 157 19.73 -8.04 -40.53
N VAL A 158 18.71 -7.24 -40.24
CA VAL A 158 17.36 -7.41 -40.78
C VAL A 158 16.93 -6.09 -41.37
N ASP A 159 16.36 -6.12 -42.57
CA ASP A 159 15.97 -4.94 -43.33
C ASP A 159 14.99 -4.08 -42.52
N GLY A 160 15.37 -2.81 -42.27
CA GLY A 160 14.62 -1.86 -41.45
C GLY A 160 15.08 -1.69 -40.00
N ASP A 161 16.10 -2.43 -39.54
CA ASP A 161 16.67 -2.31 -38.19
C ASP A 161 18.12 -1.75 -38.24
N SER A 162 18.40 -0.66 -37.52
CA SER A 162 19.72 0.00 -37.53
C SER A 162 20.78 -0.67 -36.65
N LYS A 163 20.43 -1.74 -35.92
CA LYS A 163 21.36 -2.42 -34.99
C LYS A 163 21.37 -3.93 -35.24
N PRO A 164 22.55 -4.57 -35.12
CA PRO A 164 22.69 -6.00 -35.33
C PRO A 164 22.03 -6.82 -34.22
N TRP A 165 21.59 -8.03 -34.58
CA TRP A 165 21.07 -9.05 -33.69
C TRP A 165 22.10 -10.19 -33.53
N TYR A 166 22.26 -10.70 -32.31
CA TYR A 166 23.19 -11.80 -31.98
C TYR A 166 22.43 -12.99 -31.40
N TRP A 167 22.89 -14.21 -31.70
CA TRP A 167 22.31 -15.41 -31.09
C TRP A 167 22.80 -15.55 -29.65
N CYS A 168 21.86 -15.65 -28.71
CA CYS A 168 22.16 -15.90 -27.31
C CYS A 168 21.84 -17.35 -26.95
N GLU A 169 22.84 -18.11 -26.48
CA GLU A 169 22.66 -19.51 -26.07
C GLU A 169 21.84 -19.64 -24.78
N ALA A 170 22.00 -18.70 -23.84
CA ALA A 170 21.24 -18.68 -22.58
C ALA A 170 19.73 -18.47 -22.81
N LEU A 171 19.38 -17.60 -23.76
CA LEU A 171 17.98 -17.26 -24.06
C LEU A 171 17.40 -18.05 -25.25
N LYS A 172 18.23 -18.83 -25.96
CA LYS A 172 17.89 -19.59 -27.18
C LYS A 172 17.12 -18.77 -28.21
N LYS A 173 17.50 -17.50 -28.37
CA LYS A 173 16.87 -16.54 -29.29
C LYS A 173 17.85 -15.43 -29.71
N TYR A 174 17.58 -14.80 -30.85
CA TYR A 174 18.30 -13.59 -31.26
C TYR A 174 17.96 -12.42 -30.34
N CYS A 175 19.00 -11.80 -29.77
CA CYS A 175 18.95 -10.69 -28.82
C CYS A 175 19.87 -9.55 -29.27
N ARG A 176 19.76 -8.38 -28.60
CA ARG A 176 20.57 -7.17 -28.93
C ARG A 176 21.87 -7.05 -28.12
N HIS A 177 22.21 -8.04 -27.30
CA HIS A 177 23.47 -8.09 -26.56
C HIS A 177 24.44 -9.08 -27.21
N THR A 178 25.74 -8.80 -27.13
CA THR A 178 26.77 -9.79 -27.51
C THR A 178 26.87 -10.90 -26.45
N PRO A 179 27.47 -12.06 -26.77
CA PRO A 179 27.67 -13.13 -25.79
C PRO A 179 28.39 -12.68 -24.51
N ASP A 180 29.38 -11.79 -24.62
CA ASP A 180 30.10 -11.24 -23.46
C ASP A 180 29.20 -10.37 -22.57
N GLN A 181 28.34 -9.55 -23.18
CA GLN A 181 27.38 -8.73 -22.44
C GLN A 181 26.29 -9.58 -21.78
N CYS A 182 25.93 -10.73 -22.38
CA CYS A 182 25.01 -11.69 -21.75
C CYS A 182 25.53 -12.17 -20.40
N ASN A 183 26.80 -12.58 -20.32
CA ASN A 183 27.38 -13.10 -19.08
C ASN A 183 27.52 -12.01 -18.00
N GLN A 184 27.82 -10.78 -18.39
CA GLN A 184 27.89 -9.66 -17.45
C GLN A 184 26.53 -9.32 -16.85
N ASP A 185 25.46 -9.36 -17.65
CA ASP A 185 24.11 -9.03 -17.18
C ASP A 185 23.55 -10.12 -16.25
N GLN A 186 23.83 -11.40 -16.52
CA GLN A 186 23.51 -12.49 -15.59
C GLN A 186 24.19 -12.31 -14.22
N ASN A 187 25.45 -11.87 -14.21
CA ASN A 187 26.20 -11.63 -12.97
C ASN A 187 25.66 -10.42 -12.19
N LYS A 188 25.24 -9.36 -12.90
CA LYS A 188 24.60 -8.18 -12.28
C LYS A 188 23.25 -8.54 -11.63
N ASP A 189 22.45 -9.36 -12.28
CA ASP A 189 21.15 -9.79 -11.74
C ASP A 189 21.31 -10.67 -10.50
N ASN A 190 22.30 -11.56 -10.50
CA ASN A 190 22.67 -12.33 -9.31
C ASN A 190 23.13 -11.43 -8.14
N LYS A 191 23.94 -10.40 -8.41
CA LYS A 191 24.40 -9.43 -7.39
C LYS A 191 23.23 -8.64 -6.81
N LYS A 192 22.29 -8.17 -7.64
CA LYS A 192 21.08 -7.46 -7.20
C LYS A 192 20.17 -8.33 -6.33
N ASN A 193 19.99 -9.60 -6.68
CA ASN A 193 19.18 -10.53 -5.91
C ASN A 193 19.81 -10.81 -4.53
N LYS A 194 21.15 -10.92 -4.45
CA LYS A 194 21.87 -11.09 -3.18
C LYS A 194 21.74 -9.88 -2.25
N ILE A 195 21.74 -8.66 -2.80
CA ILE A 195 21.54 -7.42 -2.02
C ILE A 195 20.11 -7.35 -1.47
N LYS A 196 19.11 -7.68 -2.29
CA LYS A 196 17.70 -7.70 -1.85
C LYS A 196 17.45 -8.71 -0.72
N LEU A 197 18.07 -9.89 -0.79
CA LEU A 197 17.94 -10.89 0.26
C LEU A 197 18.54 -10.41 1.59
N ARG A 198 19.70 -9.73 1.54
CA ARG A 198 20.33 -9.14 2.73
C ARG A 198 19.49 -8.02 3.35
N ALA A 199 18.93 -7.14 2.53
CA ALA A 199 18.05 -6.07 3.01
C ALA A 199 16.79 -6.65 3.70
N ALA A 200 16.19 -7.69 3.11
CA ALA A 200 15.03 -8.36 3.70
C ALA A 200 15.36 -9.09 5.02
N MET A 201 16.59 -9.60 5.20
CA MET A 201 17.01 -10.20 6.47
C MET A 201 17.26 -9.17 7.56
N ALA A 202 17.80 -7.98 7.22
CA ALA A 202 18.03 -6.91 8.18
C ALA A 202 16.73 -6.26 8.68
N GLU A 203 15.70 -6.16 7.83
CA GLU A 203 14.39 -5.61 8.20
C GLU A 203 13.61 -6.51 9.18
N ASN A 204 13.96 -7.80 9.27
CA ASN A 204 13.36 -8.74 10.22
C ASN A 204 14.12 -8.86 11.55
N TYR A 205 15.22 -8.14 11.73
CA TYR A 205 16.00 -8.10 12.97
C TYR A 205 16.05 -6.66 13.50
N ALA A 206 14.92 -6.16 14.00
CA ALA A 206 14.92 -4.97 14.83
C ALA A 206 15.31 -5.40 16.26
N PRO A 207 16.37 -4.85 16.87
CA PRO A 207 16.68 -5.12 18.27
C PRO A 207 15.52 -4.62 19.14
N SER A 208 14.98 -5.50 19.97
CA SER A 208 14.13 -5.15 21.09
C SER A 208 15.00 -4.40 22.10
N ASP A 209 14.99 -3.06 22.05
CA ASP A 209 15.52 -2.22 23.11
C ASP A 209 14.60 -2.35 24.34
N SER A 210 14.99 -3.25 25.24
CA SER A 210 14.49 -3.34 26.60
C SER A 210 15.66 -3.74 27.49
N ASP A 211 16.23 -2.78 28.20
CA ASP A 211 16.89 -2.92 29.51
C ASP A 211 17.20 -1.48 29.99
N THR A 212 16.43 -0.85 30.89
CA THR A 212 16.51 -0.91 32.37
C THR A 212 17.90 -1.11 32.95
N ASP A 213 18.42 -0.07 33.63
CA ASP A 213 19.17 -0.10 34.90
C ASP A 213 19.55 1.36 35.24
N GLU A 214 18.95 1.97 36.26
CA GLU A 214 19.47 2.15 37.63
C GLU A 214 20.82 2.91 37.71
N GLU A 215 20.76 4.20 38.08
CA GLU A 215 21.28 4.76 39.34
C GLU A 215 20.78 6.20 39.57
#